data_AF-A0A351ATQ9-F1
#
_entry.id   AF-A0A351ATQ9-F1
#
_cell.length_a   1.000
_cell.length_b   1.000
_cell.length_c   1.000
_cell.angle_alpha   90.00
_cell.angle_beta   90.00
_cell.angle_gamma   90.00
#
_symmetry.space_group_name_H-M   'P 1'
#
loop_
_entity.id
_entity.type
_entity.pdbx_description
1 polymer ?
#
loop_
_entity_poly.entity_id
_entity_poly.type
_entity_poly.pdbx_seq_one_letter_code
_entity_poly.pdbx_strand_id
1 'polypeptide(L)'
;MTKRISYIDNTRAILIALVVLGHILNYANPRYDIIPYVLVQQFLDSFHMPAFFILSGMLTDGDKWRGRSVGSYFLHKAKTLLVPYMFFECIAILYKHFVLRSVSIAEGLRLMLTFRCNIGADWFLPAMFAACALYCLYIRFPKKLAWGIGGGLLCIALRFMPAGHVPTLIFRGALGFVFMLAGNLLNKPLTEFKTWKICVAFALTAAAAAMYLKLSINNSFFSGKLDNPVLYLVSGICGT
;
A
#
# COMPACT_ATOMS: atom_id res chain seq x y z
N MET A 1 -10.54 8.97 -27.00
CA MET A 1 -9.74 9.43 -25.85
C MET A 1 -10.51 9.14 -24.57
N THR A 2 -9.97 8.34 -23.65
CA THR A 2 -10.56 8.15 -22.32
C THR A 2 -10.46 9.45 -21.53
N LYS A 3 -11.59 9.99 -21.07
CA LYS A 3 -11.66 11.24 -20.30
C LYS A 3 -10.79 11.09 -19.05
N ARG A 4 -9.69 11.84 -18.94
CA ARG A 4 -8.85 11.89 -17.73
C ARG A 4 -9.70 12.39 -16.56
N ILE A 5 -9.54 11.74 -15.41
CA ILE A 5 -10.28 12.08 -14.20
C ILE A 5 -9.38 12.96 -13.34
N SER A 6 -9.46 14.28 -13.54
CA SER A 6 -8.53 15.25 -12.93
C SER A 6 -8.45 15.14 -11.41
N TYR A 7 -9.56 14.83 -10.71
CA TYR A 7 -9.51 14.69 -9.25
C TYR A 7 -8.66 13.50 -8.81
N ILE A 8 -8.66 12.37 -9.54
CA ILE A 8 -7.84 11.20 -9.23
C ILE A 8 -6.36 11.50 -9.43
N ASP A 9 -6.03 12.22 -10.51
CA ASP A 9 -4.65 12.63 -10.78
C ASP A 9 -4.14 13.60 -9.71
N ASN A 10 -4.97 14.56 -9.29
CA ASN A 10 -4.66 15.48 -8.19
C ASN A 10 -4.49 14.74 -6.85
N THR A 11 -5.37 13.79 -6.52
CA THR A 11 -5.25 12.97 -5.31
C THR A 11 -3.93 12.20 -5.31
N ARG A 12 -3.54 11.59 -6.44
CA ARG A 12 -2.24 10.89 -6.54
C ARG A 12 -1.07 11.83 -6.32
N ALA A 13 -1.11 13.03 -6.89
CA ALA A 13 -0.05 14.02 -6.70
C ALA A 13 0.09 14.42 -5.22
N ILE A 14 -1.02 14.66 -4.54
CA ILE A 14 -1.04 14.94 -3.09
C ILE A 14 -0.47 13.77 -2.31
N LEU A 15 -0.91 12.54 -2.57
CA LEU A 15 -0.41 11.35 -1.88
C LEU A 15 1.10 11.15 -2.09
N ILE A 16 1.62 11.41 -3.29
CA ILE A 16 3.07 11.36 -3.55
C ILE A 16 3.80 12.43 -2.73
N ALA A 17 3.26 13.66 -2.65
CA ALA A 17 3.84 14.70 -1.82
C ALA A 17 3.87 14.30 -0.33
N LEU A 18 2.85 13.59 0.16
CA LEU A 18 2.81 13.06 1.53
C LEU A 18 3.87 11.98 1.77
N VAL A 19 4.14 11.11 0.79
CA VAL A 19 5.26 10.13 0.87
C VAL A 19 6.59 10.86 1.03
N VAL A 20 6.83 11.88 0.22
CA VAL A 20 8.07 12.68 0.28
C VAL A 20 8.18 13.38 1.64
N LEU A 21 7.08 13.96 2.15
CA LEU A 21 7.04 14.57 3.47
C LEU A 21 7.37 13.56 4.58
N GLY A 22 6.79 12.36 4.55
CA GLY A 22 7.11 11.29 5.50
C GLY A 22 8.60 10.95 5.52
N HIS A 23 9.24 10.86 4.35
CA HIS A 23 10.69 10.65 4.27
C HIS A 23 11.49 11.83 4.80
N ILE A 24 11.10 13.08 4.52
CA ILE A 24 11.75 14.28 5.07
C ILE A 24 11.69 14.25 6.60
N LEU A 25 10.54 13.92 7.18
CA LEU A 25 10.38 13.80 8.63
C LEU A 25 11.27 12.68 9.21
N ASN A 26 11.42 11.54 8.51
CA ASN A 26 12.32 10.46 8.94
C ASN A 26 13.78 10.93 8.98
N TYR A 27 14.21 11.75 8.02
CA TYR A 27 15.55 12.34 8.01
C TYR A 27 15.72 13.45 9.05
N ALA A 28 14.67 14.24 9.33
CA ALA A 28 14.70 15.31 10.32
C ALA A 28 14.65 14.79 11.77
N ASN A 29 14.08 13.60 11.99
CA ASN A 29 13.98 12.94 13.30
C ASN A 29 14.44 11.47 13.22
N PRO A 30 15.73 11.20 12.95
CA PRO A 30 16.22 9.84 12.70
C PRO A 30 16.19 8.94 13.96
N ARG A 31 16.17 9.54 15.15
CA ARG A 31 16.09 8.82 16.44
C ARG A 31 14.67 8.57 16.91
N TYR A 32 13.67 9.09 16.21
CA TYR A 32 12.26 9.03 16.61
C TYR A 32 12.01 9.54 18.05
N ASP A 33 12.80 10.51 18.52
CA ASP A 33 12.72 11.06 19.88
C ASP A 33 11.90 12.36 19.95
N ILE A 34 11.70 13.05 18.82
CA ILE A 34 10.83 14.23 18.74
C ILE A 34 9.36 13.80 18.56
N ILE A 35 8.59 13.77 19.66
CA ILE A 35 7.20 13.27 19.72
C ILE A 35 6.29 13.86 18.62
N PRO A 36 6.22 15.19 18.40
CA PRO A 36 5.33 15.74 17.37
C PRO A 36 5.62 15.21 15.96
N TYR A 37 6.89 14.95 15.64
CA TYR A 37 7.28 14.45 14.33
C TYR A 37 6.83 13.01 14.16
N VAL A 38 7.00 12.19 15.20
CA VAL A 38 6.53 10.79 15.23
C VAL A 38 5.02 10.72 15.05
N LEU A 39 4.26 11.59 15.71
CA LEU A 39 2.80 11.62 15.57
C LEU A 39 2.37 11.99 14.15
N VAL A 40 3.00 12.99 13.54
CA VAL A 40 2.71 13.37 12.15
C VAL A 40 3.09 12.24 11.20
N GLN A 41 4.25 11.60 11.38
CA GLN A 41 4.67 10.45 10.57
C GLN A 41 3.65 9.30 10.65
N GLN A 42 3.25 8.93 11.87
CA GLN A 42 2.28 7.86 12.07
C GLN A 42 0.90 8.17 11.49
N PHE A 43 0.47 9.43 11.58
CA PHE A 43 -0.76 9.93 10.95
C PHE A 43 -0.69 9.91 9.42
N LEU A 44 0.47 10.24 8.84
CA LEU A 44 0.62 10.13 7.39
C LEU A 44 0.60 8.65 6.98
N ASP A 45 1.41 7.81 7.63
CA ASP A 45 1.59 6.37 7.33
C ASP A 45 0.31 5.54 7.43
N SER A 46 -0.68 5.99 8.20
CA SER A 46 -1.93 5.28 8.41
C SER A 46 -2.87 5.34 7.22
N PHE A 47 -2.76 6.32 6.31
CA PHE A 47 -3.65 6.41 5.16
C PHE A 47 -2.98 6.62 3.81
N HIS A 48 -1.83 7.27 3.70
CA HIS A 48 -1.33 7.66 2.38
C HIS A 48 -0.96 6.44 1.51
N MET A 49 -0.39 5.39 2.10
CA MET A 49 -0.11 4.13 1.41
C MET A 49 -1.38 3.33 1.11
N PRO A 50 -2.30 3.09 2.07
CA PRO A 50 -3.63 2.54 1.78
C PRO A 50 -4.38 3.25 0.65
N ALA A 51 -4.32 4.58 0.60
CA ALA A 51 -5.04 5.37 -0.39
C ALA A 51 -4.63 5.02 -1.84
N PHE A 52 -3.35 4.73 -2.11
CA PHE A 52 -2.96 4.28 -3.45
C PHE A 52 -3.57 2.91 -3.82
N PHE A 53 -3.71 1.99 -2.87
CA PHE A 53 -4.40 0.71 -3.09
C PHE A 53 -5.89 0.91 -3.33
N ILE A 54 -6.54 1.77 -2.54
CA ILE A 54 -7.95 2.16 -2.73
C ILE A 54 -8.16 2.72 -4.14
N LEU A 55 -7.35 3.70 -4.56
CA LEU A 55 -7.41 4.26 -5.91
C LEU A 55 -7.18 3.21 -7.00
N SER A 56 -6.26 2.27 -6.79
CA SER A 56 -6.02 1.16 -7.72
C SER A 56 -7.26 0.26 -7.85
N GLY A 57 -7.95 -0.04 -6.74
CA GLY A 57 -9.20 -0.79 -6.71
C GLY A 57 -10.37 -0.08 -7.40
N MET A 58 -10.52 1.23 -7.16
CA MET A 58 -11.53 2.08 -7.81
C MET A 58 -11.38 2.11 -9.33
N LEU A 59 -10.14 2.15 -9.82
CA LEU A 59 -9.82 2.23 -11.25
C LEU A 59 -9.76 0.86 -11.95
N THR A 60 -9.77 -0.23 -11.19
CA THR A 60 -9.71 -1.58 -11.77
C THR A 60 -11.11 -2.02 -12.18
N ASP A 61 -11.35 -2.01 -13.49
CA ASP A 61 -12.56 -2.53 -14.09
C ASP A 61 -12.54 -4.07 -14.14
N GLY A 62 -13.26 -4.70 -13.21
CA GLY A 62 -13.32 -6.16 -13.10
C GLY A 62 -13.89 -6.84 -14.34
N ASP A 63 -14.90 -6.26 -14.98
CA ASP A 63 -15.60 -6.90 -16.10
C ASP A 63 -14.78 -6.83 -17.39
N LYS A 64 -14.08 -5.71 -17.61
CA LYS A 64 -13.08 -5.60 -18.68
C LYS A 64 -11.98 -6.65 -18.56
N TRP A 65 -11.53 -6.96 -17.35
CA TRP A 65 -10.45 -7.92 -17.13
C TRP A 65 -10.93 -9.38 -17.07
N ARG A 66 -12.20 -9.66 -16.75
CA ARG A 66 -12.78 -11.01 -16.88
C ARG A 66 -12.71 -11.55 -18.31
N GLY A 67 -12.88 -10.67 -19.30
CA GLY A 67 -12.82 -11.03 -20.72
C GLY A 67 -11.41 -11.12 -21.32
N ARG A 68 -10.35 -10.81 -20.55
CA ARG A 68 -8.95 -10.84 -21.01
C ARG A 68 -8.19 -12.01 -20.40
N SER A 69 -7.08 -12.39 -21.05
CA SER A 69 -6.21 -13.42 -20.49
C SER A 69 -5.52 -12.95 -19.22
N VAL A 70 -5.38 -13.86 -18.25
CA VAL A 70 -4.65 -13.61 -16.98
C VAL A 70 -3.22 -13.16 -17.27
N GLY A 71 -2.54 -13.81 -18.24
CA GLY A 71 -1.20 -13.43 -18.66
C GLY A 71 -1.09 -11.98 -19.13
N SER A 72 -2.08 -11.46 -19.86
CA SER A 72 -2.11 -10.06 -20.29
C SER A 72 -2.25 -9.10 -19.11
N TYR A 73 -3.07 -9.44 -18.11
CA TYR A 73 -3.20 -8.67 -16.88
C TYR A 73 -1.87 -8.60 -16.12
N PHE A 74 -1.25 -9.76 -15.86
CA PHE A 74 0.01 -9.85 -15.14
C PHE A 74 1.14 -9.15 -15.88
N LEU A 75 1.24 -9.32 -17.20
CA LEU A 75 2.23 -8.64 -18.02
C LEU A 75 2.06 -7.12 -17.97
N HIS A 76 0.81 -6.63 -18.04
CA HIS A 76 0.52 -5.21 -17.91
C HIS A 76 0.96 -4.69 -16.54
N LYS A 77 0.56 -5.35 -15.45
CA LYS A 77 0.92 -4.95 -14.09
C LYS A 77 2.42 -5.03 -13.83
N ALA A 78 3.10 -6.06 -14.33
CA ALA A 78 4.55 -6.21 -14.23
C ALA A 78 5.26 -5.05 -14.95
N LYS A 79 4.84 -4.70 -16.17
CA LYS A 79 5.38 -3.55 -16.90
C LYS A 79 5.15 -2.22 -16.17
N THR A 80 4.02 -2.04 -15.50
CA THR A 80 3.70 -0.78 -14.81
C THR A 80 4.31 -0.66 -13.41
N LEU A 81 4.66 -1.78 -12.75
CA LEU A 81 5.07 -1.81 -11.35
C LEU A 81 6.47 -2.38 -11.15
N LEU A 82 6.75 -3.55 -11.74
CA LEU A 82 8.04 -4.21 -11.57
C LEU A 82 9.14 -3.57 -12.42
N VAL A 83 8.83 -3.08 -13.63
CA VAL A 83 9.86 -2.39 -14.44
C VAL A 83 10.36 -1.11 -13.73
N PRO A 84 9.49 -0.20 -13.23
CA PRO A 84 9.95 0.92 -12.41
C PRO A 84 10.70 0.48 -11.15
N TYR A 85 10.24 -0.57 -10.47
CA TYR A 85 10.93 -1.12 -9.30
C TYR A 85 12.38 -1.52 -9.63
N MET A 86 12.58 -2.33 -10.68
CA MET A 86 13.90 -2.78 -11.10
C MET A 86 14.80 -1.61 -11.51
N PHE A 87 14.23 -0.57 -12.12
CA PHE A 87 14.96 0.64 -12.48
C PHE A 87 15.49 1.38 -11.24
N PHE A 88 14.64 1.66 -10.25
CA PHE A 88 15.06 2.35 -9.03
C PHE A 88 16.02 1.51 -8.18
N GLU A 89 15.79 0.20 -8.09
CA GLU A 89 16.71 -0.73 -7.43
C GLU A 89 18.08 -0.79 -8.11
N CYS A 90 18.12 -0.76 -9.44
CA CYS A 90 19.40 -0.70 -10.17
C CYS A 90 20.18 0.57 -9.80
N ILE A 91 19.53 1.73 -9.80
CA ILE A 91 20.14 3.00 -9.36
C ILE A 91 20.61 2.90 -7.90
N ALA A 92 19.80 2.31 -7.03
CA ALA A 92 20.13 2.09 -5.62
C ALA A 92 21.40 1.27 -5.44
N ILE A 93 21.51 0.17 -6.18
CA ILE A 93 22.67 -0.73 -6.13
C ILE A 93 23.92 0.02 -6.60
N LEU A 94 23.84 0.73 -7.72
CA LEU A 94 24.96 1.52 -8.25
C LEU A 94 25.42 2.57 -7.23
N TYR A 95 24.49 3.31 -6.63
CA TYR A 95 24.80 4.31 -5.61
C TYR A 95 25.44 3.68 -4.36
N LYS A 96 24.84 2.60 -3.82
CA LYS A 96 25.38 1.92 -2.63
C LYS A 96 26.74 1.28 -2.86
N HIS A 97 27.00 0.81 -4.07
CA HIS A 97 28.26 0.17 -4.44
C HIS A 97 29.36 1.19 -4.69
N PHE A 98 29.13 2.16 -5.58
CA PHE A 98 30.18 3.08 -6.03
C PHE A 98 30.38 4.26 -5.08
N VAL A 99 29.30 4.78 -4.48
CA VAL A 99 29.37 5.97 -3.62
C VAL A 99 29.52 5.57 -2.15
N LEU A 100 28.57 4.80 -1.62
CA LEU A 100 28.58 4.43 -0.20
C LEU A 100 29.53 3.28 0.15
N ARG A 101 30.00 2.52 -0.86
CA ARG A 101 30.85 1.31 -0.69
C ARG A 101 30.31 0.34 0.36
N SER A 102 28.98 0.22 0.46
CA SER A 102 28.29 -0.50 1.53
C SER A 102 27.74 -1.87 1.11
N VAL A 103 27.57 -2.09 -0.20
CA VAL A 103 26.97 -3.31 -0.76
C VAL A 103 27.71 -3.70 -2.04
N SER A 104 27.96 -5.00 -2.26
CA SER A 104 28.51 -5.51 -3.52
C SER A 104 27.44 -5.60 -4.61
N ILE A 105 27.81 -5.56 -5.89
CA ILE A 105 26.84 -5.70 -6.99
C ILE A 105 26.05 -7.01 -6.88
N ALA A 106 26.74 -8.12 -6.57
CA ALA A 106 26.11 -9.43 -6.41
C ALA A 106 25.06 -9.44 -5.29
N GLU A 107 25.39 -8.86 -4.14
CA GLU A 107 24.46 -8.76 -3.02
C GLU A 107 23.29 -7.83 -3.34
N GLY A 108 23.56 -6.70 -4.00
CA GLY A 108 22.53 -5.78 -4.49
C GLY A 108 21.52 -6.48 -5.42
N LEU A 109 22.00 -7.25 -6.39
CA LEU A 109 21.17 -8.04 -7.30
C LEU A 109 20.36 -9.10 -6.54
N ARG A 110 20.96 -9.79 -5.56
CA ARG A 110 20.24 -10.75 -4.71
C ARG A 110 19.11 -10.07 -3.95
N LEU A 111 19.34 -8.90 -3.36
CA LEU A 111 18.33 -8.13 -2.62
C LEU A 111 17.19 -7.66 -3.54
N MET A 112 17.50 -7.18 -4.75
CA MET A 112 16.52 -6.77 -5.75
C MET A 112 15.65 -7.95 -6.22
N LEU A 113 16.27 -9.07 -6.60
CA LEU A 113 15.56 -10.26 -7.10
C LEU A 113 14.72 -10.95 -6.02
N THR A 114 15.11 -10.81 -4.74
CA THR A 114 14.35 -11.33 -3.61
C THR A 114 13.37 -10.31 -3.02
N PHE A 115 13.13 -9.18 -3.71
CA PHE A 115 12.24 -8.10 -3.28
C PHE A 115 12.53 -7.53 -1.89
N ARG A 116 13.78 -7.58 -1.43
CA ARG A 116 14.17 -7.10 -0.09
C ARG A 116 14.21 -5.57 0.04
N CYS A 117 13.99 -4.86 -1.08
CA CYS A 117 13.74 -3.42 -1.17
C CYS A 117 14.89 -2.60 -0.59
N ASN A 118 15.83 -2.23 -1.46
CA ASN A 118 17.08 -1.61 -1.04
C ASN A 118 16.90 -0.17 -0.53
N ILE A 119 15.84 0.55 -0.91
CA ILE A 119 15.58 1.94 -0.51
C ILE A 119 14.15 2.12 0.01
N GLY A 120 13.99 3.11 0.90
CA GLY A 120 12.84 3.27 1.81
C GLY A 120 11.43 3.14 1.22
N ALA A 121 11.16 3.58 -0.01
CA ALA A 121 9.82 3.53 -0.62
C ALA A 121 9.59 2.30 -1.53
N ASP A 122 10.65 1.58 -1.90
CA ASP A 122 10.63 0.62 -3.01
C ASP A 122 9.73 -0.58 -2.73
N TRP A 123 9.50 -0.87 -1.45
CA TRP A 123 8.61 -1.92 -0.96
C TRP A 123 7.18 -1.83 -1.47
N PHE A 124 6.73 -0.62 -1.80
CA PHE A 124 5.37 -0.39 -2.22
C PHE A 124 5.09 -1.03 -3.59
N LEU A 125 6.05 -1.03 -4.51
CA LEU A 125 5.84 -1.54 -5.87
C LEU A 125 5.64 -3.06 -5.89
N PRO A 126 6.49 -3.89 -5.25
CA PRO A 126 6.22 -5.32 -5.08
C PRO A 126 4.92 -5.59 -4.31
N ALA A 127 4.61 -4.79 -3.27
CA ALA A 127 3.37 -4.94 -2.51
C ALA A 127 2.11 -4.66 -3.35
N MET A 128 2.12 -3.59 -4.15
CA MET A 128 1.05 -3.25 -5.10
C MET A 128 0.91 -4.31 -6.19
N PHE A 129 2.03 -4.87 -6.67
CA PHE A 129 2.00 -5.95 -7.64
C PHE A 129 1.36 -7.21 -7.05
N ALA A 130 1.75 -7.61 -5.84
CA ALA A 130 1.15 -8.73 -5.12
C ALA A 130 -0.35 -8.52 -4.84
N ALA A 131 -0.75 -7.32 -4.42
CA ALA A 131 -2.15 -6.96 -4.22
C ALA A 131 -2.95 -7.04 -5.54
N CYS A 132 -2.41 -6.53 -6.65
CA CYS A 132 -3.03 -6.66 -7.97
C CYS A 132 -3.16 -8.13 -8.42
N ALA A 133 -2.16 -8.97 -8.11
CA ALA A 133 -2.19 -10.40 -8.41
C ALA A 133 -3.32 -11.11 -7.65
N LEU A 134 -3.45 -10.85 -6.34
CA LEU A 134 -4.57 -11.34 -5.52
C LEU A 134 -5.91 -10.83 -6.04
N TYR A 135 -5.97 -9.56 -6.44
CA TYR A 135 -7.19 -8.97 -7.01
C TYR A 135 -7.59 -9.62 -8.34
N CYS A 136 -6.62 -9.96 -9.19
CA CYS A 136 -6.87 -10.70 -10.42
C CYS A 136 -7.45 -12.09 -10.13
N LEU A 137 -6.90 -12.81 -9.15
CA LEU A 137 -7.43 -14.08 -8.70
C LEU A 137 -8.86 -13.93 -8.16
N TYR A 138 -9.14 -12.86 -7.42
CA TYR A 138 -10.49 -12.57 -6.90
C TYR A 138 -11.50 -12.34 -8.03
N ILE A 139 -11.14 -11.56 -9.05
CA ILE A 139 -11.98 -11.35 -10.25
C ILE A 139 -12.30 -12.69 -10.93
N ARG A 140 -11.30 -13.60 -11.02
CA ARG A 140 -11.46 -14.89 -11.70
C ARG A 140 -12.26 -15.89 -10.87
N PHE A 141 -12.12 -15.85 -9.54
CA PHE A 141 -12.75 -16.76 -8.61
C PHE A 141 -13.52 -15.98 -7.53
N PRO A 142 -14.68 -15.37 -7.84
CA PRO A 142 -15.38 -14.46 -6.94
C PRO A 142 -16.14 -15.16 -5.80
N LYS A 143 -15.73 -16.37 -5.41
CA LYS A 143 -16.38 -17.15 -4.34
C LYS A 143 -16.03 -16.54 -2.98
N LYS A 144 -16.89 -15.64 -2.48
CA LYS A 144 -16.68 -14.89 -1.23
C LYS A 144 -16.29 -15.79 -0.03
N LEU A 145 -16.95 -16.94 0.12
CA LEU A 145 -16.65 -17.89 1.19
C LEU A 145 -15.23 -18.45 1.11
N ALA A 146 -14.74 -18.78 -0.09
CA ALA A 146 -13.38 -19.30 -0.28
C ALA A 146 -12.33 -18.24 0.07
N TRP A 147 -12.57 -16.97 -0.28
CA TRP A 147 -11.69 -15.86 0.11
C TRP A 147 -11.75 -15.56 1.61
N GLY A 148 -12.91 -15.70 2.24
CA GLY A 148 -13.05 -15.60 3.70
C GLY A 148 -12.26 -16.68 4.45
N ILE A 149 -12.41 -17.94 4.04
CA ILE A 149 -11.66 -19.07 4.61
C ILE A 149 -10.16 -18.91 4.33
N GLY A 150 -9.77 -18.61 3.08
CA GLY A 150 -8.38 -18.42 2.70
C GLY A 150 -7.71 -17.26 3.44
N GLY A 151 -8.43 -16.15 3.61
CA GLY A 151 -7.96 -15.01 4.41
C GLY A 151 -7.79 -15.37 5.89
N GLY A 152 -8.76 -16.07 6.48
CA GLY A 152 -8.66 -16.55 7.86
C GLY A 152 -7.47 -17.49 8.09
N LEU A 153 -7.28 -18.46 7.19
CA LEU A 153 -6.12 -19.37 7.21
C LEU A 153 -4.80 -18.61 7.04
N LEU A 154 -4.75 -17.62 6.16
CA LEU A 154 -3.57 -16.79 5.97
C LEU A 154 -3.22 -15.99 7.23
N CYS A 155 -4.21 -15.40 7.90
CA CYS A 155 -3.99 -14.71 9.18
C CYS A 155 -3.43 -15.65 10.26
N ILE A 156 -3.95 -16.88 10.33
CA ILE A 156 -3.43 -17.90 11.25
C ILE A 156 -2.00 -18.28 10.85
N ALA A 157 -1.73 -18.58 9.58
CA ALA A 157 -0.42 -18.97 9.09
C ALA A 157 0.66 -17.90 9.35
N LEU A 158 0.33 -16.62 9.12
CA LEU A 158 1.25 -15.50 9.37
C LEU A 158 1.69 -15.39 10.84
N ARG A 159 0.89 -15.89 11.79
CA ARG A 159 1.26 -15.93 13.21
C ARG A 159 2.32 -16.99 13.54
N PHE A 160 2.40 -18.04 12.74
CA PHE A 160 3.36 -19.14 12.92
C PHE A 160 4.59 -19.02 12.02
N MET A 161 4.56 -18.14 11.01
CA MET A 161 5.74 -17.89 10.19
C MET A 161 6.79 -17.09 10.97
N PRO A 162 8.08 -17.45 10.90
CA PRO A 162 9.14 -16.69 11.56
C PRO A 162 9.19 -15.27 10.99
N ALA A 163 9.34 -14.27 11.87
CA ALA A 163 9.46 -12.88 11.45
C ALA A 163 10.57 -12.74 10.41
N GLY A 164 10.25 -12.13 9.27
CA GLY A 164 11.18 -12.05 8.16
C GLY A 164 10.57 -11.44 6.92
N HIS A 165 11.41 -11.31 5.89
CA HIS A 165 11.05 -10.58 4.68
C HIS A 165 9.83 -11.19 3.95
N VAL A 166 9.78 -12.52 3.81
CA VAL A 166 8.72 -13.20 3.04
C VAL A 166 7.34 -13.05 3.69
N PRO A 167 7.16 -13.32 5.01
CA PRO A 167 5.89 -13.04 5.68
C PRO A 167 5.46 -11.58 5.58
N THR A 168 6.40 -10.63 5.73
CA THR A 168 6.09 -9.20 5.58
C THR A 168 5.62 -8.85 4.16
N LEU A 169 6.25 -9.41 3.12
CA LEU A 169 5.82 -9.19 1.73
C LEU A 169 4.42 -9.76 1.46
N ILE A 170 4.14 -10.97 1.95
CA ILE A 170 2.81 -11.61 1.85
C ILE A 170 1.77 -10.77 2.58
N PHE A 171 2.07 -10.36 3.82
CA PHE A 171 1.21 -9.49 4.60
C PHE A 171 0.90 -8.19 3.86
N ARG A 172 1.93 -7.52 3.32
CA ARG A 172 1.76 -6.25 2.60
C ARG A 172 0.85 -6.41 1.38
N GLY A 173 1.06 -7.47 0.60
CA GLY A 173 0.22 -7.80 -0.55
C GLY A 173 -1.23 -8.10 -0.16
N ALA A 174 -1.43 -8.88 0.90
CA ALA A 174 -2.76 -9.23 1.41
C ALA A 174 -3.52 -8.01 1.94
N LEU A 175 -2.88 -7.17 2.74
CA LEU A 175 -3.49 -5.95 3.27
C LEU A 175 -3.78 -4.94 2.14
N GLY A 176 -2.85 -4.80 1.18
CA GLY A 176 -3.07 -4.00 -0.02
C GLY A 176 -4.26 -4.50 -0.84
N PHE A 177 -4.45 -5.80 -0.96
CA PHE A 177 -5.62 -6.41 -1.61
C PHE A 177 -6.93 -6.05 -0.89
N VAL A 178 -6.95 -6.06 0.45
CA VAL A 178 -8.11 -5.61 1.24
C VAL A 178 -8.46 -4.15 0.93
N PHE A 179 -7.48 -3.25 0.87
CA PHE A 179 -7.71 -1.85 0.50
C PHE A 179 -8.17 -1.69 -0.96
N MET A 180 -7.68 -2.51 -1.89
CA MET A 180 -8.20 -2.53 -3.27
C MET A 180 -9.66 -2.97 -3.32
N LEU A 181 -10.05 -3.99 -2.56
CA LEU A 181 -11.46 -4.40 -2.44
C LEU A 181 -12.31 -3.28 -1.86
N ALA A 182 -11.84 -2.62 -0.80
CA ALA A 182 -12.52 -1.47 -0.20
C ALA A 182 -12.74 -0.35 -1.23
N GLY A 183 -11.70 0.00 -2.00
CA GLY A 183 -11.82 0.99 -3.07
C GLY A 183 -12.81 0.61 -4.17
N ASN A 184 -12.87 -0.66 -4.56
CA ASN A 184 -13.85 -1.11 -5.54
C ASN A 184 -15.29 -1.01 -5.00
N LEU A 185 -15.53 -1.43 -3.76
CA LEU A 185 -16.83 -1.39 -3.10
C LEU A 185 -17.30 0.06 -2.84
N LEU A 186 -16.37 0.92 -2.42
CA LEU A 186 -16.63 2.31 -2.05
C LEU A 186 -16.52 3.28 -3.23
N ASN A 187 -16.30 2.80 -4.45
CA ASN A 187 -16.10 3.68 -5.61
C ASN A 187 -17.26 4.66 -5.83
N LYS A 188 -18.51 4.20 -5.70
CA LYS A 188 -19.69 5.08 -5.81
C LYS A 188 -19.73 6.15 -4.71
N PRO A 189 -19.72 5.81 -3.40
CA PRO A 189 -19.76 6.83 -2.36
C PRO A 189 -18.53 7.77 -2.36
N LEU A 190 -17.35 7.28 -2.74
CA LEU A 190 -16.13 8.10 -2.81
C LEU A 190 -16.11 9.10 -3.98
N THR A 191 -16.95 8.90 -5.00
CA THR A 191 -17.03 9.77 -6.18
C THR A 191 -18.27 10.66 -6.20
N GLU A 192 -19.18 10.49 -5.24
CA GLU A 192 -20.38 11.31 -5.09
C GLU A 192 -20.14 12.53 -4.18
N PHE A 193 -19.75 13.65 -4.78
CA PHE A 193 -19.45 14.91 -4.11
C PHE A 193 -20.72 15.71 -3.72
N LYS A 194 -21.57 15.15 -2.85
CA LYS A 194 -22.68 15.88 -2.23
C LYS A 194 -22.23 16.51 -0.91
N THR A 195 -22.62 17.76 -0.63
CA THR A 195 -22.19 18.51 0.57
C THR A 195 -22.36 17.71 1.87
N TRP A 196 -23.52 17.09 2.10
CA TRP A 196 -23.75 16.29 3.30
C TRP A 196 -22.82 15.05 3.40
N LYS A 197 -22.48 14.42 2.27
CA LYS A 197 -21.54 13.29 2.23
C LYS A 197 -20.12 13.75 2.56
N ILE A 198 -19.75 14.94 2.11
CA ILE A 198 -18.46 15.56 2.46
C ILE A 198 -18.40 15.85 3.96
N CYS A 199 -19.47 16.41 4.55
CA CYS A 199 -19.55 16.64 5.99
C CYS A 199 -19.45 15.32 6.79
N VAL A 200 -20.15 14.27 6.35
CA VAL A 200 -20.06 12.94 6.97
C VAL A 200 -18.66 12.35 6.83
N ALA A 201 -18.04 12.44 5.66
CA ALA A 201 -16.67 11.97 5.44
C ALA A 201 -15.70 12.71 6.37
N PHE A 202 -15.80 14.03 6.46
CA PHE A 202 -14.97 14.84 7.37
C PHE A 202 -15.17 14.43 8.84
N ALA A 203 -16.41 14.23 9.28
CA ALA A 203 -16.70 13.76 10.64
C ALA A 203 -16.12 12.37 10.92
N LEU A 204 -16.21 11.45 9.96
CA LEU A 204 -15.61 10.11 10.05
C LEU A 204 -14.08 10.17 10.11
N THR A 205 -13.45 11.01 9.27
CA THR A 205 -12.00 11.28 9.34
C THR A 205 -11.62 11.85 10.70
N ALA A 206 -12.32 12.86 11.21
CA ALA A 206 -12.00 13.42 12.53
C ALA A 206 -12.13 12.38 13.66
N ALA A 207 -13.19 11.58 13.65
CA ALA A 207 -13.41 10.53 14.64
C ALA A 207 -12.36 9.41 14.55
N ALA A 208 -12.06 8.93 13.34
CA ALA A 208 -11.06 7.90 13.13
C ALA A 208 -9.65 8.39 13.49
N ALA A 209 -9.30 9.65 13.24
CA ALA A 209 -8.02 10.24 13.64
C ALA A 209 -7.88 10.30 15.16
N ALA A 210 -8.93 10.75 15.86
CA ALA A 210 -8.93 10.78 17.32
C ALA A 210 -8.80 9.37 17.94
N MET A 211 -9.46 8.37 17.35
CA MET A 211 -9.35 6.98 17.80
C MET A 211 -7.96 6.40 17.49
N TYR A 212 -7.43 6.64 16.29
CA TYR A 212 -6.13 6.13 15.85
C TYR A 212 -4.99 6.63 16.74
N LEU A 213 -4.94 7.95 16.97
CA LEU A 213 -3.95 8.58 17.83
C LEU A 213 -4.07 8.14 19.30
N LYS A 214 -5.25 7.71 19.75
CA LYS A 214 -5.45 7.26 21.14
C LYS A 214 -5.16 5.77 21.34
N LEU A 215 -5.47 4.92 20.36
CA LEU A 215 -5.59 3.47 20.54
C LEU A 215 -4.71 2.64 19.60
N SER A 216 -4.02 3.27 18.65
CA SER A 216 -3.39 2.57 17.52
C SER A 216 -2.00 3.05 17.12
N ILE A 217 -1.41 3.92 17.94
CA ILE A 217 0.01 4.29 17.86
C ILE A 217 0.80 2.97 17.85
N ASN A 218 1.71 2.82 16.87
CA ASN A 218 2.56 1.64 16.58
C ASN A 218 2.12 0.72 15.42
N ASN A 219 0.97 0.94 14.79
CA ASN A 219 0.65 0.24 13.55
C ASN A 219 1.59 0.67 12.41
N SER A 220 2.03 -0.29 11.59
CA SER A 220 2.93 -0.04 10.47
C SER A 220 2.70 -1.05 9.35
N PHE A 221 2.13 -0.55 8.25
CA PHE A 221 1.97 -1.32 7.01
C PHE A 221 3.32 -1.76 6.44
N PHE A 222 4.32 -0.88 6.54
CA PHE A 222 5.68 -1.22 6.12
C PHE A 222 6.21 -2.42 6.91
N SER A 223 6.30 -2.36 8.24
CA SER A 223 6.91 -3.47 9.00
C SER A 223 6.02 -4.72 9.07
N GLY A 224 4.72 -4.59 8.77
CA GLY A 224 3.74 -5.66 8.90
C GLY A 224 3.22 -5.84 10.33
N LYS A 225 3.40 -4.82 11.19
CA LYS A 225 2.94 -4.82 12.56
C LYS A 225 1.59 -4.10 12.65
N LEU A 226 0.54 -4.81 13.07
CA LEU A 226 -0.77 -4.23 13.35
C LEU A 226 -1.21 -4.63 14.76
N ASP A 227 -1.07 -3.72 15.71
CA ASP A 227 -1.54 -3.89 17.09
C ASP A 227 -3.07 -3.82 17.14
N ASN A 228 -3.68 -2.94 16.32
CA ASN A 228 -5.14 -2.89 16.13
C ASN A 228 -5.50 -2.90 14.63
N PRO A 229 -5.69 -4.09 14.04
CA PRO A 229 -5.93 -4.24 12.60
C PRO A 229 -7.24 -3.59 12.12
N VAL A 230 -8.30 -3.67 12.91
CA VAL A 230 -9.61 -3.09 12.55
C VAL A 230 -9.51 -1.57 12.50
N LEU A 231 -8.90 -0.98 13.53
CA LEU A 231 -8.71 0.46 13.58
C LEU A 231 -7.78 0.94 12.45
N TYR A 232 -6.73 0.20 12.12
CA TYR A 232 -5.88 0.50 10.95
C TYR A 232 -6.66 0.51 9.63
N LEU A 233 -7.55 -0.47 9.42
CA LEU A 233 -8.39 -0.53 8.22
C LEU A 233 -9.34 0.66 8.14
N VAL A 234 -9.98 1.02 9.25
CA VAL A 234 -10.87 2.20 9.33
C VAL A 234 -10.07 3.47 9.03
N SER A 235 -8.91 3.64 9.67
CA SER A 235 -8.04 4.81 9.46
C SER A 235 -7.54 4.94 8.03
N GLY A 236 -7.12 3.83 7.43
CA GLY A 236 -6.66 3.80 6.04
C GLY A 236 -7.75 4.13 5.02
N ILE A 237 -9.01 3.80 5.32
CA ILE A 237 -10.18 4.17 4.49
C ILE A 237 -10.60 5.62 4.73
N CYS A 238 -10.57 6.07 5.99
CA CYS A 238 -11.04 7.40 6.41
C CYS A 238 -10.03 8.51 6.17
N GLY A 239 -8.76 8.22 5.89
CA GLY A 239 -7.75 9.26 5.62
C GLY A 239 -7.14 9.85 6.90
N THR A 240 -6.83 8.99 7.88
CA THR A 240 -6.40 9.39 9.23
C THR A 240 -5.21 8.62 9.70
#